data_AF-A0A923I8Z1-F1
#
_entry.id   AF-A0A923I8Z1-F1
#
_cell.length_a   1.000
_cell.length_b   1.000
_cell.length_c   1.000
_cell.angle_alpha   90.00
_cell.angle_beta   90.00
_cell.angle_gamma   90.00
#
_symmetry.space_group_name_H-M   'P 1'
#
loop_
_entity.id
_entity.type
_entity.pdbx_description
1 polymer ?
#
loop_
_entity_poly.entity_id
_entity_poly.type
_entity_poly.pdbx_seq_one_letter_code
_entity_poly.pdbx_strand_id
1 'polypeptide(L)' 'MTVDELMCEALRLNATERASMAHELLSSLESLSEAEIEQLWVEEALRRSAEIDAGLVETIPADQVIAEARARLK' A
#
# COMPACT_ATOMS: atom_id res chain seq x y z
N MET A 1 -10.03 30.49 0.89
CA MET A 1 -9.22 29.73 1.83
C MET A 1 -8.11 29.04 1.05
N THR A 2 -6.88 29.51 1.17
CA THR A 2 -5.70 28.94 0.50
C THR A 2 -5.10 27.81 1.33
N VAL A 3 -4.19 27.01 0.75
CA VAL A 3 -3.45 25.98 1.49
C VAL A 3 -2.63 26.60 2.62
N ASP A 4 -2.05 27.78 2.39
CA ASP A 4 -1.27 28.50 3.40
C ASP A 4 -2.16 28.99 4.56
N GLU A 5 -3.37 29.46 4.25
CA GLU A 5 -4.37 29.85 5.27
C GLU A 5 -4.79 28.64 6.12
N LEU A 6 -5.06 27.48 5.49
CA LEU A 6 -5.38 26.24 6.18
C LEU A 6 -4.23 25.72 7.06
N MET A 7 -3.01 25.78 6.56
CA MET A 7 -1.81 25.39 7.31
C MET A 7 -1.64 26.26 8.56
N CYS A 8 -1.83 27.58 8.42
CA CYS A 8 -1.79 28.51 9.54
C CYS A 8 -2.81 28.15 10.62
N GLU A 9 -4.06 27.82 10.24
CA GLU A 9 -5.09 27.41 11.20
C GLU A 9 -4.77 26.04 11.84
N ALA A 10 -4.33 25.06 11.06
CA ALA A 10 -3.98 23.73 11.56
C ALA A 10 -2.83 23.80 12.58
N LEU A 11 -1.84 24.67 12.36
CA LEU A 11 -0.73 24.85 13.29
C LEU A 11 -1.13 25.52 14.62
N ARG A 12 -2.30 26.19 14.69
CA ARG A 12 -2.84 26.75 15.95
C ARG A 12 -3.49 25.71 16.85
N LEU A 13 -3.85 24.55 16.31
CA LEU A 13 -4.41 23.44 17.08
C LEU A 13 -3.39 22.90 18.09
N ASN A 14 -3.86 22.23 19.12
CA ASN A 14 -2.96 21.56 20.06
C ASN A 14 -2.31 20.31 19.40
N ALA A 15 -1.27 19.77 20.03
CA ALA A 15 -0.51 18.66 19.45
C ALA A 15 -1.37 17.43 19.11
N THR A 16 -2.35 17.10 19.94
CA THR A 16 -3.25 15.94 19.74
C THR A 16 -4.19 16.16 18.57
N GLU A 17 -4.79 17.33 18.47
CA GLU A 17 -5.68 17.71 17.36
C GLU A 17 -4.92 17.74 16.03
N ARG A 18 -3.68 18.27 16.02
CA ARG A 18 -2.83 18.24 14.83
C ARG A 18 -2.48 16.81 14.40
N ALA A 19 -2.18 15.93 15.36
CA ALA A 19 -1.89 14.53 15.07
C ALA A 19 -3.11 13.81 14.46
N SER A 20 -4.31 14.05 15.01
CA SER A 20 -5.58 13.51 14.47
C SER A 20 -5.83 14.00 13.04
N MET A 21 -5.69 15.31 12.81
CA MET A 21 -5.87 15.92 11.49
C MET A 21 -4.84 15.40 10.47
N ALA A 22 -3.58 15.26 10.86
CA ALA A 22 -2.55 14.71 10.00
C ALA A 22 -2.83 13.24 9.63
N HIS A 23 -3.35 12.45 10.57
CA HIS A 23 -3.76 11.07 10.32
C HIS A 23 -4.93 10.99 9.33
N GLU A 24 -5.99 11.77 9.54
CA GLU A 24 -7.14 11.80 8.61
C GLU A 24 -6.74 12.25 7.21
N LEU A 25 -5.90 13.29 7.11
CA LEU A 25 -5.37 13.74 5.82
C LEU A 25 -4.55 12.64 5.15
N LEU A 26 -3.68 11.96 5.89
CA LEU A 26 -2.88 10.86 5.34
C LEU A 26 -3.78 9.69 4.89
N SER A 27 -4.74 9.28 5.70
CA SER A 27 -5.70 8.23 5.34
C SER A 27 -6.59 8.62 4.16
N SER A 28 -6.88 9.90 3.97
CA SER A 28 -7.59 10.37 2.77
C SER A 28 -6.77 10.24 1.48
N LEU A 29 -5.44 10.15 1.59
CA LEU A 29 -4.55 9.87 0.46
C LEU A 29 -4.43 8.37 0.16
N GLU A 30 -4.77 7.51 1.11
CA GLU A 30 -4.80 6.05 0.97
C GLU A 30 -6.10 5.56 0.30
N SER A 31 -6.79 6.43 -0.44
CA SER A 31 -8.12 6.17 -1.02
C SER A 31 -8.06 5.55 -2.42
N LEU A 32 -7.35 4.43 -2.59
CA LEU A 32 -7.72 3.56 -3.70
C LEU A 32 -9.03 2.88 -3.30
N SER A 33 -10.07 3.07 -4.11
CA SER A 33 -11.29 2.28 -3.97
C SER A 33 -10.94 0.79 -4.06
N GLU A 34 -11.77 -0.06 -3.46
CA GLU A 34 -11.60 -1.52 -3.56
C GLU A 34 -11.49 -1.98 -5.03
N ALA A 35 -12.23 -1.32 -5.93
CA ALA A 35 -12.14 -1.56 -7.37
C ALA A 35 -10.79 -1.16 -7.99
N GLU A 36 -10.21 -0.02 -7.58
CA GLU A 36 -8.87 0.39 -8.03
C GLU A 36 -7.78 -0.54 -7.46
N ILE A 37 -7.93 -0.99 -6.21
CA ILE A 37 -7.05 -1.98 -5.61
C ILE A 37 -7.13 -3.31 -6.38
N GLU A 38 -8.34 -3.81 -6.63
CA GLU A 38 -8.56 -5.05 -7.40
C GLU A 38 -7.94 -4.94 -8.79
N GLN A 39 -8.17 -3.83 -9.49
CA GLN A 39 -7.62 -3.59 -10.82
C GLN A 39 -6.08 -3.64 -10.81
N LEU A 40 -5.44 -2.95 -9.87
CA LEU A 40 -3.97 -2.95 -9.75
C LEU A 40 -3.41 -4.35 -9.43
N TRP A 41 -4.10 -5.12 -8.57
CA TRP A 41 -3.70 -6.50 -8.29
C TRP A 41 -3.85 -7.42 -9.50
N VAL A 42 -4.92 -7.26 -10.29
CA VAL A 42 -5.12 -8.03 -11.52
C VAL A 42 -4.05 -7.70 -12.55
N GLU A 43 -3.75 -6.42 -12.75
CA GLU A 43 -2.69 -5.97 -13.66
C GLU A 43 -1.32 -6.56 -13.27
N GLU A 44 -0.99 -6.51 -11.99
CA GLU A 44 0.25 -7.05 -11.47
C GLU A 44 0.32 -8.58 -11.59
N ALA A 45 -0.79 -9.28 -11.30
CA ALA A 45 -0.87 -10.74 -11.43
C ALA A 45 -0.67 -11.19 -12.89
N LEU A 46 -1.32 -10.50 -13.84
CA LEU A 46 -1.17 -10.77 -15.27
C LEU A 46 0.27 -10.51 -15.74
N ARG A 47 0.87 -9.39 -15.32
CA ARG A 47 2.27 -9.07 -15.63
C ARG A 47 3.21 -10.16 -15.13
N ARG A 48 3.07 -10.59 -13.88
CA ARG A 48 3.92 -11.64 -13.29
C ARG A 48 3.72 -13.00 -13.96
N SER A 49 2.48 -13.37 -14.28
CA SER A 49 2.21 -14.61 -15.01
C SER A 49 2.93 -14.63 -16.35
N ALA A 50 2.84 -13.54 -17.12
CA ALA A 50 3.51 -13.41 -18.41
C ALA A 50 5.04 -13.47 -18.29
N GLU A 51 5.62 -12.84 -17.26
CA GLU A 51 7.06 -12.90 -16.98
C GLU A 51 7.54 -14.32 -16.64
N ILE A 52 6.74 -15.08 -15.87
CA ILE A 52 7.01 -16.48 -15.54
C ILE A 52 6.92 -17.35 -16.79
N ASP A 53 5.85 -17.23 -17.57
CA ASP A 53 5.62 -18.02 -18.79
C ASP A 53 6.71 -17.75 -19.85
N ALA A 54 7.21 -16.51 -19.91
CA ALA A 54 8.29 -16.11 -20.79
C ALA A 54 9.70 -16.47 -20.26
N GLY A 55 9.81 -17.00 -19.03
CA GLY A 55 11.10 -17.33 -18.41
C GLY A 55 11.97 -16.10 -18.12
N LEU A 56 11.36 -14.92 -17.95
CA LEU A 56 12.07 -13.66 -17.69
C LEU A 56 12.46 -13.48 -16.22
N VAL A 57 11.95 -14.34 -15.34
CA VAL A 57 12.18 -14.30 -13.90
C VAL A 57 12.63 -15.66 -13.40
N GLU A 58 13.49 -15.66 -12.38
CA GLU A 58 13.86 -16.87 -11.65
C GLU A 58 12.73 -17.22 -10.67
N THR A 59 12.21 -18.45 -10.77
CA THR A 59 11.15 -18.95 -9.90
C THR A 59 11.71 -19.80 -8.78
N ILE A 60 11.05 -19.78 -7.62
CA ILE A 60 11.39 -20.61 -6.48
C ILE A 60 10.39 -21.78 -6.42
N PRO A 61 10.84 -23.03 -6.23
CA PRO A 61 9.95 -24.17 -6.03
C PRO A 61 8.93 -23.94 -4.90
N ALA A 62 7.68 -24.30 -5.15
CA ALA A 62 6.58 -24.04 -4.22
C ALA A 62 6.75 -24.77 -2.87
N ASP A 63 7.30 -25.98 -2.89
CA ASP A 63 7.61 -26.77 -1.69
C ASP A 63 8.63 -26.09 -0.79
N GLN A 64 9.67 -25.47 -1.38
CA GLN A 64 10.65 -24.68 -0.65
C GLN A 64 9.98 -23.47 0.03
N VAL A 65 9.23 -22.66 -0.72
CA VAL A 65 8.58 -21.45 -0.18
C VAL A 65 7.60 -21.80 0.95
N ILE A 66 6.81 -22.87 0.79
CA ILE A 66 5.86 -23.33 1.80
C ILE A 66 6.59 -23.80 3.07
N ALA A 67 7.70 -24.53 2.93
CA ALA A 67 8.49 -25.00 4.07
C ALA A 67 9.09 -23.82 4.85
N GLU A 68 9.68 -22.84 4.16
CA GLU A 68 10.25 -21.63 4.76
C GLU A 68 9.17 -20.80 5.49
N ALA A 69 8.01 -20.59 4.87
CA ALA A 69 6.90 -19.84 5.47
C ALA A 69 6.42 -20.50 6.78
N ARG A 70 6.26 -21.83 6.78
CA ARG A 70 5.88 -22.59 7.98
C ARG A 70 6.93 -22.52 9.08
N ALA A 71 8.21 -22.50 8.73
CA ALA A 71 9.29 -22.38 9.70
C ALA A 71 9.28 -21.03 10.43
N ARG A 72 8.83 -19.94 9.78
CA ARG A 72 8.74 -18.59 10.36
C ARG A 72 7.55 -18.37 11.30
N LEU A 73 6.58 -19.30 11.32
CA LEU A 73 5.42 -19.25 12.22
C LEU A 73 5.66 -19.96 13.56
N LYS A 74 6.86 -20.49 13.78
CA LYS A 74 7.31 -21.10 15.05
C LYS A 74 8.13 -20.12 15.85
#